data_AF-A0A256ZEU2-F1
#
_entry.id   AF-A0A256ZEU2-F1
#
_cell.length_a   1.000
_cell.length_b   1.000
_cell.length_c   1.000
_cell.angle_alpha   90.00
_cell.angle_beta   90.00
_cell.angle_gamma   90.00
#
_symmetry.space_group_name_H-M   'P 1'
#
loop_
_entity.id
_entity.type
_entity.pdbx_description
1 polymer ?
#
loop_
_entity_poly.entity_id
_entity_poly.type
_entity_poly.pdbx_seq_one_letter_code
_entity_poly.pdbx_strand_id
1 'polypeptide(L)'
;MRKGYVKALAALAIVVALVLGVIGYYVVALSAKYSGLEDLSSKVLSKVNDVRSSISELSREINSLSTSLSNVTLRVSAVEKLRKELSSIAAEVQSLRDEVGRLRGESARVKELRESINALASRVDELSRAVSEAARASDVEELRSYVEGLKESLEELKELTLFPVTVVDASGRVVTVPSKPTRVVTLLPSVTETVFAVGAGSQVVGVDDMSNYPAEVGELVSRGEVTVIGSGWYPDVERILSLKPDLVIGVGSVPSHSTIKEMFSRYGIPVVLLPDRDIEDIYTSINIVGRVTGHLREAADLSVKVREEVAAIRTLTANLSRPRVALIVWLKPLWVTGNGTWMNDLLTLAGGVNAYGGVSGWTSVDPESLLEARPDIIIVAAGHIEVVPNASEAVKYLREALGDAASSIPAVSNGRVYCIYGDYNDALVRPSPRVGLALRLLTALIHPEALGLTPEQLPSDVSSNTFKVPKAP
;
A
#
# COMPACT_ATOMS: atom_id res chain seq x y z
N MET A 1 -95.92 -7.71 -110.57
CA MET A 1 -95.62 -6.71 -109.52
C MET A 1 -96.18 -7.01 -108.11
N ARG A 2 -97.19 -7.87 -107.88
CA ARG A 2 -97.85 -7.93 -106.54
C ARG A 2 -97.18 -8.76 -105.42
N LYS A 3 -96.26 -9.70 -105.68
CA LYS A 3 -95.60 -10.51 -104.60
C LYS A 3 -94.45 -9.80 -103.87
N GLY A 4 -94.01 -8.62 -104.34
CA GLY A 4 -92.88 -7.89 -103.75
C GLY A 4 -93.20 -7.22 -102.40
N TYR A 5 -94.42 -6.69 -102.22
CA TYR A 5 -94.78 -5.85 -101.07
C TYR A 5 -94.85 -6.58 -99.73
N VAL A 6 -95.35 -7.83 -99.71
CA VAL A 6 -95.42 -8.63 -98.46
C VAL A 6 -94.03 -9.01 -97.97
N LYS A 7 -93.11 -9.32 -98.90
CA LYS A 7 -91.71 -9.60 -98.57
C LYS A 7 -91.01 -8.38 -97.99
N ALA A 8 -91.36 -7.17 -98.44
CA ALA A 8 -90.79 -5.92 -97.91
C ALA A 8 -91.23 -5.62 -96.46
N LEU A 9 -92.51 -5.85 -96.13
CA LEU A 9 -93.04 -5.65 -94.78
C LEU A 9 -92.48 -6.66 -93.76
N ALA A 10 -92.38 -7.93 -94.14
CA ALA A 10 -91.75 -8.95 -93.29
C ALA A 10 -90.25 -8.65 -93.06
N ALA A 11 -89.55 -8.19 -94.10
CA ALA A 11 -88.17 -7.76 -93.97
C ALA A 11 -88.03 -6.56 -93.02
N LEU A 12 -88.95 -5.58 -93.08
CA LEU A 12 -88.93 -4.42 -92.18
C LEU A 12 -89.15 -4.81 -90.71
N ALA A 13 -90.07 -5.71 -90.43
CA ALA A 13 -90.31 -6.19 -89.06
C ALA A 13 -89.09 -6.91 -88.47
N ILE A 14 -88.43 -7.74 -89.28
CA ILE A 14 -87.18 -8.43 -88.89
C ILE A 14 -86.08 -7.41 -88.62
N VAL A 15 -85.96 -6.37 -89.46
CA VAL A 15 -84.98 -5.28 -89.25
C VAL A 15 -85.26 -4.54 -87.94
N VAL A 16 -86.52 -4.21 -87.63
CA VAL A 16 -86.86 -3.51 -86.38
C VAL A 16 -86.56 -4.36 -85.14
N ALA A 17 -86.89 -5.66 -85.18
CA ALA A 17 -86.60 -6.57 -84.07
C ALA A 17 -85.09 -6.73 -83.84
N LEU A 18 -84.31 -6.81 -84.93
CA LEU A 18 -82.85 -6.85 -84.86
C LEU A 18 -82.28 -5.56 -84.26
N VAL A 19 -82.79 -4.39 -84.68
CA VAL A 19 -82.33 -3.09 -84.15
C VAL A 19 -82.61 -2.96 -82.65
N LEU A 20 -83.80 -3.36 -82.18
CA LEU A 20 -84.13 -3.31 -80.75
C LEU A 20 -83.28 -4.28 -79.92
N GLY A 21 -83.00 -5.48 -80.44
CA GLY A 21 -82.10 -6.44 -79.81
C GLY A 21 -80.67 -5.91 -79.68
N VAL A 22 -80.18 -5.23 -80.71
CA VAL A 22 -78.86 -4.58 -80.69
C VAL A 22 -78.81 -3.46 -79.65
N ILE A 23 -79.84 -2.60 -79.58
CA ILE A 23 -79.88 -1.51 -78.60
C ILE A 23 -79.89 -2.04 -77.16
N GLY A 24 -80.70 -3.05 -76.85
CA GLY A 24 -80.76 -3.66 -75.53
C GLY A 24 -79.40 -4.26 -75.09
N TYR A 25 -78.71 -4.91 -76.03
CA TYR A 25 -77.35 -5.44 -75.79
C TYR A 25 -76.36 -4.33 -75.41
N TYR A 26 -76.37 -3.20 -76.12
CA TYR A 26 -75.45 -2.09 -75.84
C TYR A 26 -75.69 -1.40 -74.50
N VAL A 27 -76.94 -1.26 -74.06
CA VAL A 27 -77.26 -0.63 -72.76
C VAL A 27 -76.74 -1.47 -71.59
N VAL A 28 -76.97 -2.78 -71.61
CA VAL A 28 -76.46 -3.70 -70.57
C VAL A 28 -74.93 -3.74 -70.58
N ALA A 29 -74.32 -3.77 -71.77
CA ALA A 29 -72.86 -3.74 -71.91
C ALA A 29 -72.23 -2.45 -71.36
N LEU A 30 -72.87 -1.28 -71.52
CA LEU A 30 -72.37 -0.01 -70.98
C LEU A 30 -72.45 0.05 -69.44
N SER A 31 -73.58 -0.39 -68.85
CA SER A 31 -73.76 -0.35 -67.39
C SER A 31 -72.74 -1.23 -66.66
N ALA A 32 -72.44 -2.41 -67.21
CA ALA A 32 -71.43 -3.31 -66.66
C ALA A 32 -70.00 -2.72 -66.73
N LYS A 33 -69.73 -1.87 -67.72
CA LYS A 33 -68.43 -1.20 -67.89
C LYS A 33 -68.23 -0.07 -66.87
N TYR A 34 -69.30 0.63 -66.48
CA TYR A 34 -69.24 1.75 -65.54
C TYR A 34 -69.07 1.30 -64.08
N SER A 35 -69.75 0.23 -63.66
CA SER A 35 -69.54 -0.36 -62.32
C SER A 35 -68.12 -0.91 -62.12
N GLY A 36 -67.52 -1.45 -63.19
CA GLY A 36 -66.10 -1.87 -63.17
C GLY A 36 -65.11 -0.71 -62.96
N LEU A 37 -65.46 0.53 -63.33
CA LEU A 37 -64.62 1.71 -63.13
C LEU A 37 -64.65 2.23 -61.69
N GLU A 38 -65.79 2.17 -60.99
CA GLU A 38 -65.90 2.55 -59.58
C GLU A 38 -65.17 1.58 -58.65
N ASP A 39 -65.28 0.26 -58.91
CA ASP A 39 -64.51 -0.77 -58.20
C ASP A 39 -62.99 -0.58 -58.40
N LEU A 40 -62.57 -0.21 -59.62
CA LEU A 40 -61.16 0.09 -59.89
C LEU A 40 -60.68 1.35 -59.16
N SER A 41 -61.49 2.41 -59.13
CA SER A 41 -61.17 3.68 -58.44
C SER A 41 -61.00 3.47 -56.93
N SER A 42 -61.91 2.73 -56.28
CA SER A 42 -61.82 2.44 -54.85
C SER A 42 -60.60 1.58 -54.49
N LYS A 43 -60.27 0.57 -55.31
CA LYS A 43 -59.04 -0.22 -55.16
C LYS A 43 -57.77 0.61 -55.32
N VAL A 44 -57.77 1.58 -56.24
CA VAL A 44 -56.64 2.51 -56.41
C VAL A 44 -56.50 3.42 -55.19
N LEU A 45 -57.59 4.00 -54.68
CA LEU A 45 -57.56 4.84 -53.48
C LEU A 45 -57.07 4.08 -52.23
N SER A 46 -57.52 2.84 -52.04
CA SER A 46 -57.03 1.98 -50.95
C SER A 46 -55.53 1.76 -51.07
N LYS A 47 -55.03 1.38 -52.25
CA LYS A 47 -53.60 1.19 -52.48
C LYS A 47 -52.79 2.47 -52.27
N VAL A 48 -53.33 3.63 -52.66
CA VAL A 48 -52.68 4.94 -52.43
C VAL A 48 -52.58 5.25 -50.93
N ASN A 49 -53.61 4.93 -50.14
CA ASN A 49 -53.59 5.11 -48.70
C ASN A 49 -52.62 4.14 -48.00
N ASP A 50 -52.57 2.87 -48.43
CA ASP A 50 -51.60 1.88 -47.93
C ASP A 50 -50.15 2.32 -48.19
N VAL A 51 -49.89 2.82 -49.40
CA VAL A 51 -48.59 3.39 -49.78
C VAL A 51 -48.26 4.61 -48.91
N ARG A 52 -49.23 5.50 -48.67
CA ARG A 52 -49.04 6.68 -47.81
C ARG A 52 -48.72 6.31 -46.37
N SER A 53 -49.38 5.27 -45.83
CA SER A 53 -49.08 4.74 -44.49
C SER A 53 -47.65 4.18 -44.43
N SER A 54 -47.28 3.36 -45.41
CA SER A 54 -45.93 2.76 -45.51
C SER A 54 -44.83 3.82 -45.60
N ILE A 55 -45.05 4.90 -46.35
CA ILE A 55 -44.11 6.03 -46.43
C ILE A 55 -43.96 6.73 -45.07
N SER A 56 -45.04 6.85 -44.31
CA SER A 56 -44.99 7.48 -42.97
C SER A 56 -44.23 6.64 -41.96
N GLU A 57 -44.34 5.31 -42.01
CA GLU A 57 -43.58 4.38 -41.16
C GLU A 57 -42.10 4.41 -41.51
N LEU A 58 -41.76 4.30 -42.79
CA LEU A 58 -40.37 4.42 -43.27
C LEU A 58 -39.73 5.76 -42.88
N SER A 59 -40.49 6.86 -42.91
CA SER A 59 -39.97 8.17 -42.49
C SER A 59 -39.65 8.21 -40.99
N ARG A 60 -40.44 7.54 -40.14
CA ARG A 60 -40.13 7.43 -38.69
C ARG A 60 -38.90 6.56 -38.45
N GLU A 61 -38.77 5.45 -39.16
CA GLU A 61 -37.59 4.58 -39.08
C GLU A 61 -36.32 5.30 -39.51
N ILE A 62 -36.37 6.06 -40.62
CA ILE A 62 -35.24 6.88 -41.10
C ILE A 62 -34.83 7.93 -40.05
N ASN A 63 -35.79 8.60 -39.40
CA ASN A 63 -35.49 9.58 -38.36
C ASN A 63 -34.88 8.94 -37.10
N SER A 64 -35.36 7.75 -36.71
CA SER A 64 -34.78 6.96 -35.61
C SER A 64 -33.35 6.51 -35.91
N LEU A 65 -33.12 6.02 -37.14
CA LEU A 65 -31.80 5.63 -37.63
C LEU A 65 -30.85 6.83 -37.74
N SER A 66 -31.33 7.99 -38.20
CA SER A 66 -30.55 9.23 -38.27
C SER A 66 -30.10 9.70 -36.89
N THR A 67 -30.99 9.63 -35.88
CA THR A 67 -30.67 9.96 -34.49
C THR A 67 -29.64 8.98 -33.91
N SER A 68 -29.82 7.68 -34.17
CA SER A 68 -28.89 6.63 -33.74
C SER A 68 -27.52 6.80 -34.39
N LEU A 69 -27.47 7.15 -35.69
CA LEU A 69 -26.26 7.42 -36.44
C LEU A 69 -25.51 8.64 -35.88
N SER A 70 -26.21 9.73 -35.56
CA SER A 70 -25.61 10.92 -34.95
C SER A 70 -24.96 10.62 -33.60
N ASN A 71 -25.61 9.83 -32.74
CA ASN A 71 -25.06 9.38 -31.46
C ASN A 71 -23.81 8.50 -31.64
N VAL A 72 -23.78 7.65 -32.67
CA VAL A 72 -22.61 6.85 -33.02
C VAL A 72 -21.48 7.75 -33.52
N THR A 73 -21.75 8.72 -34.39
CA THR A 73 -20.74 9.67 -34.89
C THR A 73 -20.10 10.48 -33.76
N LEU A 74 -20.88 10.95 -32.79
CA LEU A 74 -20.35 11.64 -31.60
C LEU A 74 -19.41 10.73 -30.79
N ARG A 75 -19.78 9.47 -30.57
CA ARG A 75 -18.94 8.49 -29.87
C ARG A 75 -17.66 8.17 -30.63
N VAL A 76 -17.72 8.02 -31.95
CA VAL A 76 -16.54 7.81 -32.81
C VAL A 76 -15.58 8.99 -32.72
N SER A 77 -16.09 10.23 -32.78
CA SER A 77 -15.25 11.43 -32.66
C SER A 77 -14.56 11.55 -31.29
N ALA A 78 -15.22 11.13 -30.21
CA ALA A 78 -14.64 11.07 -28.87
C ALA A 78 -13.53 10.01 -28.78
N VAL A 79 -13.76 8.82 -29.36
CA VAL A 79 -12.75 7.73 -29.45
C VAL A 79 -11.53 8.17 -30.27
N GLU A 80 -11.71 8.86 -31.40
CA GLU A 80 -10.59 9.40 -32.20
C GLU A 80 -9.77 10.45 -31.43
N LYS A 81 -10.44 11.32 -30.66
CA LYS A 81 -9.76 12.30 -29.81
C LYS A 81 -8.93 11.60 -28.73
N LEU A 82 -9.53 10.64 -28.02
CA LEU A 82 -8.84 9.83 -27.02
C LEU A 82 -7.64 9.08 -27.63
N ARG A 83 -7.78 8.52 -28.83
CA ARG A 83 -6.70 7.84 -29.55
C ARG A 83 -5.52 8.76 -29.86
N LYS A 84 -5.78 10.00 -30.27
CA LYS A 84 -4.73 11.01 -30.51
C LYS A 84 -4.02 11.39 -29.21
N GLU A 85 -4.77 11.63 -28.13
CA GLU A 85 -4.21 11.92 -26.81
C GLU A 85 -3.33 10.75 -26.31
N LEU A 86 -3.81 9.52 -26.45
CA LEU A 86 -3.05 8.30 -26.14
C LEU A 86 -1.74 8.19 -26.93
N SER A 87 -1.78 8.45 -28.24
CA SER A 87 -0.57 8.41 -29.08
C SER A 87 0.47 9.46 -28.67
N SER A 88 0.02 10.65 -28.26
CA SER A 88 0.90 11.71 -27.78
C SER A 88 1.54 11.33 -26.44
N ILE A 89 0.76 10.77 -25.52
CA ILE A 89 1.27 10.28 -24.23
C ILE A 89 2.29 9.15 -24.45
N ALA A 90 2.02 8.22 -25.37
CA ALA A 90 2.95 7.12 -25.67
C ALA A 90 4.30 7.62 -26.20
N ALA A 91 4.31 8.66 -27.06
CA ALA A 91 5.55 9.27 -27.53
C ALA A 91 6.33 9.96 -26.38
N GLU A 92 5.62 10.60 -25.46
CA GLU A 92 6.20 11.24 -24.27
C GLU A 92 6.81 10.21 -23.31
N VAL A 93 6.10 9.09 -23.06
CA VAL A 93 6.61 7.93 -22.29
C VAL A 93 7.89 7.37 -22.92
N GLN A 94 7.92 7.18 -24.24
CA GLN A 94 9.10 6.65 -24.92
C GLN A 94 10.29 7.60 -24.84
N SER A 95 10.07 8.91 -25.01
CA SER A 95 11.12 9.92 -24.85
C SER A 95 11.70 9.91 -23.43
N LEU A 96 10.83 9.85 -22.41
CA LEU A 96 11.26 9.77 -21.01
C LEU A 96 12.03 8.47 -20.73
N ARG A 97 11.64 7.34 -21.34
CA ARG A 97 12.37 6.07 -21.23
C ARG A 97 13.79 6.18 -21.78
N ASP A 98 13.97 6.77 -22.95
CA ASP A 98 15.28 6.98 -23.56
C ASP A 98 16.14 7.92 -22.71
N GLU A 99 15.53 8.96 -22.15
CA GLU A 99 16.19 9.93 -21.27
C GLU A 99 16.61 9.35 -19.93
N VAL A 100 15.75 8.55 -19.28
CA VAL A 100 16.09 7.77 -18.08
C VAL A 100 17.25 6.81 -18.37
N GLY A 101 17.27 6.18 -19.54
CA GLY A 101 18.37 5.33 -19.98
C GLY A 101 19.71 6.08 -20.08
N ARG A 102 19.68 7.33 -20.57
CA ARG A 102 20.88 8.19 -20.68
C ARG A 102 21.36 8.74 -19.34
N LEU A 103 20.44 9.05 -18.42
CA LEU A 103 20.74 9.83 -17.20
C LEU A 103 20.97 8.99 -15.94
N ARG A 104 21.05 7.66 -16.07
CA ARG A 104 21.46 6.76 -14.98
C ARG A 104 22.77 7.25 -14.34
N GLY A 105 22.68 7.82 -13.14
CA GLY A 105 23.81 8.34 -12.35
C GLY A 105 23.80 9.86 -12.08
N GLU A 106 22.95 10.65 -12.75
CA GLU A 106 22.89 12.12 -12.58
C GLU A 106 21.72 12.55 -11.67
N SER A 107 21.94 12.54 -10.34
CA SER A 107 20.88 12.71 -9.31
C SER A 107 20.01 13.97 -9.43
N ALA A 108 20.54 15.10 -9.96
CA ALA A 108 19.79 16.35 -10.07
C ALA A 108 18.72 16.30 -11.19
N ARG A 109 19.02 15.70 -12.35
CA ARG A 109 18.07 15.57 -13.47
C ARG A 109 17.00 14.51 -13.22
N VAL A 110 17.30 13.51 -12.38
CA VAL A 110 16.33 12.50 -11.94
C VAL A 110 15.14 13.12 -11.20
N LYS A 111 15.32 14.28 -10.54
CA LYS A 111 14.22 14.98 -9.86
C LYS A 111 13.21 15.56 -10.87
N GLU A 112 13.68 16.26 -11.89
CA GLU A 112 12.82 16.83 -12.95
C GLU A 112 12.08 15.72 -13.72
N LEU A 113 12.76 14.62 -14.00
CA LEU A 113 12.15 13.42 -14.60
C LEU A 113 11.01 12.85 -13.76
N ARG A 114 11.16 12.78 -12.43
CA ARG A 114 10.09 12.31 -11.53
C ARG A 114 8.86 13.22 -11.58
N GLU A 115 9.05 14.53 -11.64
CA GLU A 115 7.93 15.48 -11.75
C GLU A 115 7.17 15.30 -13.08
N SER A 116 7.89 15.13 -14.19
CA SER A 116 7.31 14.84 -15.51
C SER A 116 6.54 13.51 -15.54
N ILE A 117 7.11 12.44 -14.97
CA ILE A 117 6.46 11.12 -14.89
C ILE A 117 5.16 11.19 -14.05
N ASN A 118 5.18 11.92 -12.92
CA ASN A 118 3.99 12.09 -12.08
C ASN A 118 2.88 12.89 -12.79
N ALA A 119 3.23 13.94 -13.52
CA ALA A 119 2.28 14.69 -14.33
C ALA A 119 1.64 13.81 -15.42
N LEU A 120 2.45 12.96 -16.06
CA LEU A 120 1.97 12.03 -17.09
C LEU A 120 1.07 10.93 -16.51
N ALA A 121 1.38 10.42 -15.32
CA ALA A 121 0.52 9.47 -14.61
C ALA A 121 -0.86 10.07 -14.29
N SER A 122 -0.93 11.32 -13.82
CA SER A 122 -2.22 11.99 -13.59
C SER A 122 -3.05 12.11 -14.88
N ARG A 123 -2.40 12.42 -16.00
CA ARG A 123 -3.06 12.49 -17.32
C ARG A 123 -3.58 11.12 -17.77
N VAL A 124 -2.81 10.05 -17.54
CA VAL A 124 -3.25 8.68 -17.85
C VAL A 124 -4.44 8.25 -16.97
N ASP A 125 -4.48 8.66 -15.71
CA ASP A 125 -5.63 8.41 -14.82
C ASP A 125 -6.89 9.15 -15.27
N GLU A 126 -6.77 10.43 -15.67
CA GLU A 126 -7.87 11.19 -16.28
C GLU A 126 -8.38 10.51 -17.55
N LEU A 127 -7.46 10.06 -18.42
CA LEU A 127 -7.80 9.33 -19.64
C LEU A 127 -8.48 7.99 -19.32
N SER A 128 -7.99 7.26 -18.32
CA SER A 128 -8.58 6.00 -17.84
C SER A 128 -10.02 6.19 -17.36
N ARG A 129 -10.30 7.29 -16.63
CA ARG A 129 -11.66 7.66 -16.23
C ARG A 129 -12.53 7.99 -17.44
N ALA A 130 -12.04 8.82 -18.36
CA ALA A 130 -12.76 9.19 -19.58
C ALA A 130 -13.09 7.97 -20.47
N VAL A 131 -12.16 7.02 -20.61
CA VAL A 131 -12.36 5.75 -21.33
C VAL A 131 -13.37 4.85 -20.61
N SER A 132 -13.36 4.82 -19.27
CA SER A 132 -14.34 4.07 -18.47
C SER A 132 -15.76 4.63 -18.59
N GLU A 133 -15.92 5.95 -18.68
CA GLU A 133 -17.21 6.62 -18.88
C GLU A 133 -17.77 6.43 -20.31
N ALA A 134 -16.90 6.21 -21.31
CA ALA A 134 -17.28 6.08 -22.72
C ALA A 134 -17.96 4.73 -23.12
N ALA A 135 -18.48 3.96 -22.16
CA ALA A 135 -18.79 2.53 -22.26
C ALA A 135 -19.45 2.00 -23.58
N ARG A 136 -18.90 0.85 -24.02
CA ARG A 136 -19.39 -0.20 -24.96
C ARG A 136 -19.23 0.02 -26.48
N ALA A 137 -17.99 -0.07 -26.96
CA ALA A 137 -17.63 -0.49 -28.33
C ALA A 137 -16.33 -1.34 -28.26
N SER A 138 -16.05 -2.20 -29.24
CA SER A 138 -14.77 -2.96 -29.32
C SER A 138 -13.55 -2.05 -29.21
N ASP A 139 -13.64 -0.86 -29.80
CA ASP A 139 -12.57 0.13 -29.86
C ASP A 139 -12.27 0.74 -28.47
N VAL A 140 -13.25 0.73 -27.55
CA VAL A 140 -13.06 1.17 -26.16
C VAL A 140 -12.27 0.12 -25.36
N GLU A 141 -12.41 -1.16 -25.70
CA GLU A 141 -11.66 -2.24 -25.05
C GLU A 141 -10.19 -2.25 -25.51
N GLU A 142 -9.94 -1.96 -26.80
CA GLU A 142 -8.58 -1.74 -27.31
C GLU A 142 -7.90 -0.54 -26.61
N LEU A 143 -8.61 0.59 -26.47
CA LEU A 143 -8.09 1.75 -25.75
C LEU A 143 -7.84 1.45 -24.26
N ARG A 144 -8.69 0.65 -23.60
CA ARG A 144 -8.46 0.21 -22.21
C ARG A 144 -7.18 -0.60 -22.07
N SER A 145 -6.98 -1.58 -22.95
CA SER A 145 -5.75 -2.38 -22.95
C SER A 145 -4.52 -1.50 -23.18
N TYR A 146 -4.62 -0.50 -24.04
CA TYR A 146 -3.53 0.44 -24.30
C TYR A 146 -3.24 1.38 -23.12
N VAL A 147 -4.29 1.86 -22.44
CA VAL A 147 -4.16 2.64 -21.19
C VAL A 147 -3.49 1.81 -20.10
N GLU A 148 -3.84 0.54 -19.98
CA GLU A 148 -3.22 -0.35 -18.99
C GLU A 148 -1.73 -0.57 -19.29
N GLY A 149 -1.37 -0.82 -20.56
CA GLY A 149 0.04 -0.91 -20.97
C GLY A 149 0.84 0.39 -20.74
N LEU A 150 0.19 1.56 -20.85
CA LEU A 150 0.81 2.84 -20.49
C LEU A 150 1.00 2.98 -18.97
N LYS A 151 0.04 2.52 -18.16
CA LYS A 151 0.20 2.51 -16.69
C LYS A 151 1.35 1.60 -16.27
N GLU A 152 1.46 0.41 -16.84
CA GLU A 152 2.59 -0.49 -16.61
C GLU A 152 3.92 0.17 -16.98
N SER A 153 4.00 0.79 -18.17
CA SER A 153 5.21 1.50 -18.61
C SER A 153 5.57 2.69 -17.71
N LEU A 154 4.57 3.40 -17.17
CA LEU A 154 4.78 4.50 -16.23
C LEU A 154 5.28 4.01 -14.87
N GLU A 155 4.79 2.88 -14.38
CA GLU A 155 5.31 2.28 -13.15
C GLU A 155 6.76 1.79 -13.33
N GLU A 156 7.08 1.15 -14.46
CA GLU A 156 8.48 0.82 -14.79
C GLU A 156 9.38 2.06 -14.79
N LEU A 157 8.91 3.19 -15.36
CA LEU A 157 9.66 4.45 -15.36
C LEU A 157 9.81 5.04 -13.96
N LYS A 158 8.76 5.00 -13.14
CA LYS A 158 8.85 5.43 -11.73
C LYS A 158 9.91 4.61 -11.01
N GLU A 159 9.89 3.28 -11.14
CA GLU A 159 10.91 2.41 -10.54
C GLU A 159 12.32 2.73 -11.03
N LEU A 160 12.48 2.97 -12.34
CA LEU A 160 13.76 3.37 -12.94
C LEU A 160 14.26 4.75 -12.50
N THR A 161 13.38 5.62 -12.02
CA THR A 161 13.79 6.91 -11.44
C THR A 161 14.01 6.85 -9.93
N LEU A 162 13.58 5.78 -9.25
CA LEU A 162 13.90 5.55 -7.85
C LEU A 162 15.37 5.18 -7.67
N PHE A 163 15.96 4.47 -8.63
CA PHE A 163 17.32 3.94 -8.59
C PHE A 163 18.20 4.44 -9.76
N PRO A 164 19.52 4.57 -9.61
CA PRO A 164 20.29 4.29 -8.40
C PRO A 164 19.94 5.29 -7.29
N VAL A 165 19.82 4.78 -6.06
CA VAL A 165 19.56 5.62 -4.89
C VAL A 165 20.82 5.72 -4.06
N THR A 166 21.12 6.94 -3.62
CA THR A 166 22.27 7.22 -2.78
C THR A 166 21.80 7.70 -1.41
N VAL A 167 22.31 7.08 -0.36
CA VAL A 167 22.06 7.44 1.04
C VAL A 167 23.37 7.69 1.78
N VAL A 168 23.34 8.55 2.78
CA VAL A 168 24.38 8.61 3.80
C VAL A 168 23.91 7.71 4.93
N ASP A 169 24.71 6.72 5.27
CA ASP A 169 24.38 5.75 6.31
C ASP A 169 25.00 6.14 7.67
N ALA A 170 24.79 5.33 8.70
CA ALA A 170 25.27 5.59 10.06
C ALA A 170 26.80 5.63 10.20
N SER A 171 27.55 5.12 9.21
CA SER A 171 29.01 5.26 9.17
C SER A 171 29.46 6.60 8.58
N GLY A 172 28.52 7.48 8.21
CA GLY A 172 28.79 8.73 7.51
C GLY A 172 29.21 8.53 6.06
N ARG A 173 29.10 7.31 5.52
CA ARG A 173 29.51 6.99 4.15
C ARG A 173 28.34 7.09 3.19
N VAL A 174 28.66 7.59 2.01
CA VAL A 174 27.75 7.55 0.86
C VAL A 174 27.69 6.12 0.33
N VAL A 175 26.50 5.54 0.31
CA VAL A 175 26.21 4.20 -0.24
C VAL A 175 25.24 4.35 -1.40
N THR A 176 25.59 3.76 -2.54
CA THR A 176 24.72 3.74 -3.73
C THR A 176 24.16 2.34 -3.91
N VAL A 177 22.83 2.23 -3.94
CA VAL A 177 22.10 1.01 -4.30
C VAL A 177 21.69 1.14 -5.78
N PRO A 178 22.20 0.27 -6.67
CA PRO A 178 22.14 0.51 -8.11
C PRO A 178 20.75 0.29 -8.72
N SER A 179 19.94 -0.60 -8.13
CA SER A 179 18.61 -0.98 -8.60
C SER A 179 17.73 -1.36 -7.41
N LYS A 180 16.41 -1.45 -7.62
CA LYS A 180 15.49 -1.95 -6.61
C LYS A 180 15.92 -3.36 -6.17
N PRO A 181 16.22 -3.58 -4.88
CA PRO A 181 16.72 -4.86 -4.42
C PRO A 181 15.62 -5.92 -4.49
N THR A 182 16.03 -7.16 -4.71
CA THR A 182 15.17 -8.35 -4.74
C THR A 182 15.63 -9.41 -3.74
N ARG A 183 16.84 -9.24 -3.17
CA ARG A 183 17.50 -10.18 -2.27
C ARG A 183 18.19 -9.42 -1.14
N VAL A 184 17.40 -9.02 -0.16
CA VAL A 184 17.83 -8.27 1.02
C VAL A 184 18.23 -9.23 2.14
N VAL A 185 19.40 -9.00 2.73
CA VAL A 185 19.80 -9.63 4.00
C VAL A 185 19.77 -8.59 5.10
N THR A 186 19.16 -8.94 6.23
CA THR A 186 19.07 -8.12 7.44
C THR A 186 19.94 -8.73 8.52
N LEU A 187 20.77 -7.92 9.17
CA LEU A 187 21.78 -8.41 10.11
C LEU A 187 21.37 -8.31 11.58
N LEU A 188 20.22 -7.71 11.91
CA LEU A 188 19.79 -7.54 13.29
C LEU A 188 18.26 -7.45 13.38
N PRO A 189 17.63 -7.81 14.53
CA PRO A 189 16.18 -7.84 14.62
C PRO A 189 15.51 -6.50 14.39
N SER A 190 16.08 -5.39 14.88
CA SER A 190 15.56 -4.04 14.63
C SER A 190 15.53 -3.69 13.14
N VAL A 191 16.50 -4.18 12.37
CA VAL A 191 16.57 -4.00 10.92
C VAL A 191 15.46 -4.80 10.25
N THR A 192 15.30 -6.07 10.60
CA THR A 192 14.23 -6.94 10.10
C THR A 192 12.85 -6.33 10.37
N GLU A 193 12.61 -5.90 11.62
CA GLU A 193 11.36 -5.24 12.01
C GLU A 193 11.09 -3.99 11.16
N THR A 194 12.13 -3.18 10.88
CA THR A 194 12.01 -1.97 10.05
C THR A 194 11.71 -2.31 8.59
N VAL A 195 12.42 -3.27 8.00
CA VAL A 195 12.23 -3.72 6.60
C VAL A 195 10.82 -4.26 6.39
N PHE A 196 10.33 -5.11 7.29
CA PHE A 196 8.96 -5.61 7.19
C PHE A 196 7.92 -4.50 7.41
N ALA A 197 8.15 -3.58 8.35
CA ALA A 197 7.20 -2.51 8.64
C ALA A 197 7.04 -1.51 7.46
N VAL A 198 8.09 -1.29 6.65
CA VAL A 198 7.98 -0.47 5.43
C VAL A 198 7.39 -1.22 4.22
N GLY A 199 7.01 -2.50 4.38
CA GLY A 199 6.44 -3.32 3.31
C GLY A 199 7.47 -4.07 2.44
N ALA A 200 8.75 -4.00 2.79
CA ALA A 200 9.84 -4.63 2.04
C ALA A 200 10.12 -6.10 2.44
N GLY A 201 9.26 -6.72 3.24
CA GLY A 201 9.45 -8.08 3.77
C GLY A 201 9.62 -9.15 2.69
N SER A 202 8.92 -9.02 1.56
CA SER A 202 9.02 -9.95 0.42
C SER A 202 10.38 -9.93 -0.29
N GLN A 203 11.20 -8.90 -0.06
CA GLN A 203 12.56 -8.82 -0.60
C GLN A 203 13.58 -9.54 0.29
N VAL A 204 13.21 -9.95 1.51
CA VAL A 204 14.15 -10.53 2.48
C VAL A 204 14.43 -11.99 2.14
N VAL A 205 15.71 -12.34 2.07
CA VAL A 205 16.20 -13.72 1.85
C VAL A 205 17.05 -14.25 3.00
N GLY A 206 17.47 -13.36 3.93
CA GLY A 206 18.23 -13.75 5.11
C GLY A 206 18.04 -12.81 6.30
N VAL A 207 18.00 -13.41 7.49
CA VAL A 207 17.81 -12.73 8.79
C VAL A 207 18.76 -13.32 9.82
N ASP A 208 19.09 -12.56 10.87
CA ASP A 208 19.83 -13.07 12.01
C ASP A 208 19.01 -14.08 12.84
N ASP A 209 19.67 -14.81 13.73
CA ASP A 209 19.09 -15.87 14.56
C ASP A 209 18.08 -15.39 15.63
N MET A 210 18.00 -14.08 15.90
CA MET A 210 17.07 -13.50 16.87
C MET A 210 15.91 -12.74 16.23
N SER A 211 15.89 -12.65 14.89
CA SER A 211 14.80 -12.03 14.13
C SER A 211 13.53 -12.88 14.21
N ASN A 212 12.58 -12.42 15.01
CA ASN A 212 11.34 -13.14 15.36
C ASN A 212 10.06 -12.33 15.13
N TYR A 213 10.15 -11.11 14.60
CA TYR A 213 9.03 -10.21 14.35
C TYR A 213 9.13 -9.56 12.96
N PRO A 214 8.01 -9.44 12.22
CA PRO A 214 6.68 -9.97 12.52
C PRO A 214 6.66 -11.50 12.53
N ALA A 215 5.57 -12.11 13.00
CA ALA A 215 5.43 -13.57 13.09
C ALA A 215 5.69 -14.28 11.74
N GLU A 216 5.38 -13.60 10.63
CA GLU A 216 5.67 -14.02 9.26
C GLU A 216 7.15 -14.38 9.03
N VAL A 217 8.10 -13.73 9.72
CA VAL A 217 9.54 -14.07 9.61
C VAL A 217 9.78 -15.52 9.99
N GLY A 218 9.19 -15.98 11.09
CA GLY A 218 9.31 -17.37 11.54
C GLY A 218 8.68 -18.36 10.56
N GLU A 219 7.58 -17.97 9.91
CA GLU A 219 6.93 -18.80 8.89
C GLU A 219 7.80 -18.91 7.63
N LEU A 220 8.37 -17.80 7.15
CA LEU A 220 9.28 -17.75 6.01
C LEU A 220 10.53 -18.61 6.25
N VAL A 221 11.10 -18.54 7.45
CA VAL A 221 12.23 -19.38 7.86
C VAL A 221 11.84 -20.86 7.88
N SER A 222 10.68 -21.18 8.45
CA SER A 222 10.19 -22.56 8.53
C SER A 222 9.92 -23.19 7.16
N ARG A 223 9.51 -22.37 6.17
CA ARG A 223 9.32 -22.79 4.77
C ARG A 223 10.62 -22.82 3.95
N GLY A 224 11.74 -22.34 4.50
CA GLY A 224 13.02 -22.25 3.81
C GLY A 224 13.09 -21.12 2.77
N GLU A 225 12.15 -20.17 2.79
CA GLU A 225 12.14 -19.00 1.92
C GLU A 225 13.13 -17.93 2.41
N VAL A 226 13.34 -17.84 3.72
CA VAL A 226 14.33 -16.98 4.38
C VAL A 226 15.33 -17.86 5.14
N THR A 227 16.63 -17.55 4.99
CA THR A 227 17.71 -18.29 5.66
C THR A 227 18.18 -17.56 6.92
N VAL A 228 18.33 -18.31 8.03
CA VAL A 228 19.00 -17.78 9.23
C VAL A 228 20.51 -17.73 8.97
N ILE A 229 21.08 -16.53 9.01
CA ILE A 229 22.49 -16.25 8.64
C ILE A 229 23.45 -16.22 9.85
N GLY A 230 23.05 -16.82 10.96
CA GLY A 230 23.81 -16.83 12.21
C GLY A 230 23.53 -15.60 13.08
N SER A 231 24.44 -15.33 14.02
CA SER A 231 24.26 -14.27 15.02
C SER A 231 24.32 -12.89 14.40
N GLY A 232 23.42 -11.98 14.80
CA GLY A 232 23.51 -10.58 14.37
C GLY A 232 24.80 -9.88 14.81
N TRP A 233 25.43 -10.33 15.90
CA TRP A 233 26.72 -9.80 16.34
C TRP A 233 27.91 -10.41 15.59
N TYR A 234 27.77 -11.65 15.13
CA TYR A 234 28.80 -12.37 14.38
C TYR A 234 28.18 -13.12 13.19
N PRO A 235 27.77 -12.38 12.13
CA PRO A 235 27.07 -12.99 11.00
C PRO A 235 27.94 -13.96 10.21
N ASP A 236 27.34 -15.04 9.70
CA ASP A 236 28.00 -16.03 8.85
C ASP A 236 28.17 -15.47 7.42
N VAL A 237 29.36 -14.92 7.16
CA VAL A 237 29.72 -14.29 5.89
C VAL A 237 29.54 -15.20 4.68
N GLU A 238 29.96 -16.47 4.77
CA GLU A 238 29.88 -17.41 3.67
C GLU A 238 28.42 -17.75 3.35
N ARG A 239 27.62 -17.95 4.40
CA ARG A 239 26.19 -18.15 4.25
C ARG A 239 25.51 -16.94 3.63
N ILE A 240 25.83 -15.72 4.06
CA ILE A 240 25.28 -14.50 3.45
C ILE A 240 25.64 -14.43 1.96
N LEU A 241 26.90 -14.66 1.59
CA LEU A 241 27.32 -14.65 0.18
C LEU A 241 26.63 -15.73 -0.66
N SER A 242 26.35 -16.90 -0.09
CA SER A 242 25.62 -17.98 -0.77
C SER A 242 24.20 -17.58 -1.18
N LEU A 243 23.59 -16.64 -0.45
CA LEU A 243 22.28 -16.08 -0.76
C LEU A 243 22.33 -15.07 -1.91
N LYS A 244 23.51 -14.70 -2.43
CA LYS A 244 23.67 -13.72 -3.52
C LYS A 244 22.84 -12.44 -3.28
N PRO A 245 23.02 -11.75 -2.14
CA PRO A 245 22.24 -10.57 -1.84
C PRO A 245 22.59 -9.42 -2.78
N ASP A 246 21.59 -8.62 -3.14
CA ASP A 246 21.76 -7.35 -3.84
C ASP A 246 21.69 -6.13 -2.91
N LEU A 247 21.36 -6.35 -1.63
CA LEU A 247 21.47 -5.38 -0.55
C LEU A 247 21.64 -6.08 0.80
N VAL A 248 22.52 -5.56 1.65
CA VAL A 248 22.63 -5.95 3.06
C VAL A 248 22.38 -4.75 3.95
N ILE A 249 21.55 -4.93 4.97
CA ILE A 249 21.21 -3.87 5.92
C ILE A 249 21.61 -4.31 7.32
N GLY A 250 22.42 -3.50 7.99
CA GLY A 250 22.82 -3.68 9.39
C GLY A 250 22.64 -2.39 10.17
N VAL A 251 23.25 -2.32 11.35
CA VAL A 251 23.30 -1.11 12.20
C VAL A 251 24.74 -0.63 12.40
N GLY A 252 24.91 0.67 12.65
CA GLY A 252 26.22 1.30 12.88
C GLY A 252 26.84 0.99 14.24
N SER A 253 26.04 0.60 15.23
CA SER A 253 26.48 0.30 16.60
C SER A 253 27.24 -1.02 16.75
N VAL A 254 27.12 -1.94 15.78
CA VAL A 254 27.72 -3.28 15.82
C VAL A 254 29.00 -3.33 14.97
N PRO A 255 30.19 -3.52 15.58
CA PRO A 255 31.46 -3.45 14.86
C PRO A 255 31.58 -4.43 13.68
N SER A 256 31.06 -5.65 13.82
CA SER A 256 31.13 -6.68 12.76
C SER A 256 30.37 -6.27 11.50
N HIS A 257 29.33 -5.45 11.59
CA HIS A 257 28.61 -4.93 10.42
C HIS A 257 29.48 -3.98 9.59
N SER A 258 30.32 -3.17 10.26
CA SER A 258 31.30 -2.32 9.56
C SER A 258 32.34 -3.16 8.83
N THR A 259 32.81 -4.24 9.45
CA THR A 259 33.70 -5.22 8.81
C THR A 259 33.05 -5.87 7.58
N ILE A 260 31.78 -6.30 7.69
CA ILE A 260 31.01 -6.85 6.57
C ILE A 260 30.88 -5.81 5.45
N LYS A 261 30.55 -4.57 5.78
CA LYS A 261 30.46 -3.46 4.80
C LYS A 261 31.76 -3.29 4.02
N GLU A 262 32.90 -3.27 4.69
CA GLU A 262 34.20 -3.18 4.03
C GLU A 262 34.47 -4.37 3.11
N MET A 263 34.20 -5.58 3.59
CA MET A 263 34.41 -6.80 2.83
C MET A 263 33.52 -6.83 1.57
N PHE A 264 32.22 -6.58 1.72
CA PHE A 264 31.23 -6.72 0.66
C PHE A 264 31.33 -5.61 -0.39
N SER A 265 31.82 -4.43 0.00
CA SER A 265 32.11 -3.35 -0.95
C SER A 265 33.10 -3.76 -2.04
N ARG A 266 34.02 -4.70 -1.75
CA ARG A 266 34.97 -5.25 -2.73
C ARG A 266 34.32 -6.15 -3.78
N TYR A 267 33.14 -6.68 -3.47
CA TYR A 267 32.34 -7.54 -4.33
C TYR A 267 31.16 -6.80 -4.99
N GLY A 268 31.07 -5.48 -4.80
CA GLY A 268 29.99 -4.66 -5.35
C GLY A 268 28.63 -4.86 -4.68
N ILE A 269 28.57 -5.51 -3.51
CA ILE A 269 27.33 -5.69 -2.75
C ILE A 269 27.16 -4.46 -1.83
N PRO A 270 26.11 -3.64 -2.00
CA PRO A 270 25.90 -2.50 -1.14
C PRO A 270 25.51 -2.95 0.28
N VAL A 271 26.18 -2.38 1.28
CA VAL A 271 25.85 -2.58 2.69
C VAL A 271 25.51 -1.23 3.31
N VAL A 272 24.30 -1.11 3.85
CA VAL A 272 23.75 0.10 4.47
C VAL A 272 23.67 -0.12 5.98
N LEU A 273 24.32 0.75 6.75
CA LEU A 273 24.26 0.71 8.21
C LEU A 273 23.26 1.75 8.72
N LEU A 274 22.26 1.30 9.45
CA LEU A 274 21.22 2.13 10.05
C LEU A 274 21.69 2.71 11.38
N PRO A 275 21.28 3.95 11.73
CA PRO A 275 21.50 4.49 13.05
C PRO A 275 20.44 3.93 14.02
N ASP A 276 20.82 3.72 15.29
CA ASP A 276 20.01 2.94 16.24
C ASP A 276 20.21 3.38 17.70
N ARG A 277 20.57 4.65 17.95
CA ARG A 277 20.92 5.12 19.29
C ARG A 277 19.76 5.75 20.04
N ASP A 278 18.94 6.52 19.35
CA ASP A 278 17.85 7.32 19.92
C ASP A 278 16.57 7.22 19.07
N ILE A 279 15.56 8.00 19.44
CA ILE A 279 14.27 7.99 18.73
C ILE A 279 14.29 8.67 17.37
N GLU A 280 15.17 9.64 17.17
CA GLU A 280 15.33 10.30 15.87
C GLU A 280 16.00 9.35 14.86
N ASP A 281 16.89 8.49 15.35
CA ASP A 281 17.51 7.43 14.58
C ASP A 281 16.49 6.42 14.03
N ILE A 282 15.37 6.17 14.71
CA ILE A 282 14.30 5.30 14.16
C ILE A 282 13.66 5.94 12.94
N TYR A 283 13.32 7.24 12.99
CA TYR A 283 12.76 7.93 11.82
C TYR A 283 13.77 7.94 10.68
N THR A 284 15.04 8.16 10.98
CA THR A 284 16.12 8.11 9.99
C THR A 284 16.23 6.73 9.37
N SER A 285 16.18 5.67 10.18
CA SER A 285 16.21 4.28 9.75
C SER A 285 15.04 3.91 8.87
N ILE A 286 13.80 4.25 9.24
CA ILE A 286 12.60 4.03 8.42
C ILE A 286 12.78 4.68 7.04
N ASN A 287 13.23 5.94 7.01
CA ASN A 287 13.44 6.67 5.77
C ASN A 287 14.56 6.08 4.90
N ILE A 288 15.69 5.71 5.50
CA ILE A 288 16.80 5.06 4.78
C ILE A 288 16.31 3.74 4.19
N VAL A 289 15.65 2.88 5.00
CA VAL A 289 15.15 1.58 4.54
C VAL A 289 14.16 1.77 3.39
N GLY A 290 13.14 2.61 3.52
CA GLY A 290 12.20 2.88 2.44
C GLY A 290 12.86 3.37 1.15
N ARG A 291 13.90 4.21 1.26
CA ARG A 291 14.68 4.66 0.10
C ARG A 291 15.42 3.52 -0.58
N VAL A 292 16.15 2.71 0.18
CA VAL A 292 17.04 1.68 -0.37
C VAL A 292 16.28 0.43 -0.84
N THR A 293 15.07 0.20 -0.34
CA THR A 293 14.21 -0.91 -0.74
C THR A 293 13.19 -0.55 -1.81
N GLY A 294 12.97 0.75 -2.08
CA GLY A 294 11.98 1.23 -3.05
C GLY A 294 10.57 1.43 -2.49
N HIS A 295 10.43 1.51 -1.17
CA HIS A 295 9.17 1.67 -0.42
C HIS A 295 9.08 3.06 0.24
N LEU A 296 9.33 4.10 -0.56
CA LEU A 296 9.44 5.48 -0.08
C LEU A 296 8.14 6.01 0.54
N ARG A 297 7.00 5.66 -0.06
CA ARG A 297 5.69 6.14 0.39
C ARG A 297 5.31 5.47 1.70
N GLU A 298 5.47 4.16 1.77
CA GLU A 298 5.20 3.34 2.94
C GLU A 298 6.08 3.77 4.12
N ALA A 299 7.35 4.08 3.88
CA ALA A 299 8.23 4.63 4.91
C ALA A 299 7.81 6.03 5.38
N ALA A 300 7.30 6.90 4.50
CA ALA A 300 6.78 8.20 4.90
C ALA A 300 5.52 8.05 5.77
N ASP A 301 4.57 7.22 5.36
CA ASP A 301 3.34 6.93 6.09
C ASP A 301 3.65 6.30 7.45
N LEU A 302 4.58 5.33 7.50
CA LEU A 302 5.05 4.72 8.74
C LEU A 302 5.72 5.74 9.66
N SER A 303 6.56 6.63 9.12
CA SER A 303 7.22 7.68 9.92
C SER A 303 6.20 8.62 10.57
N VAL A 304 5.15 9.00 9.85
CA VAL A 304 4.06 9.83 10.40
C VAL A 304 3.36 9.09 11.54
N LYS A 305 2.96 7.83 11.30
CA LYS A 305 2.29 7.00 12.30
C LYS A 305 3.11 6.85 13.58
N VAL A 306 4.40 6.53 13.46
CA VAL A 306 5.29 6.36 14.62
C VAL A 306 5.44 7.68 15.38
N ARG A 307 5.58 8.82 14.69
CA ARG A 307 5.63 10.14 15.33
C ARG A 307 4.35 10.47 16.09
N GLU A 308 3.19 10.14 15.54
CA GLU A 308 1.90 10.32 16.19
C GLU A 308 1.79 9.49 17.46
N GLU A 309 2.19 8.22 17.42
CA GLU A 309 2.22 7.33 18.59
C GLU A 309 3.13 7.89 19.70
N VAL A 310 4.31 8.38 19.35
CA VAL A 310 5.25 9.01 20.30
C VAL A 310 4.70 10.32 20.86
N ALA A 311 4.10 11.17 20.01
CA ALA A 311 3.51 12.44 20.41
C ALA A 311 2.30 12.27 21.33
N ALA A 312 1.49 11.24 21.09
CA ALA A 312 0.35 10.89 21.94
C ALA A 312 0.82 10.57 23.36
N ILE A 313 1.85 9.74 23.51
CA ILE A 313 2.42 9.41 24.83
C ILE A 313 3.02 10.62 25.50
N ARG A 314 3.80 11.44 24.78
CA ARG A 314 4.36 12.67 25.32
C ARG A 314 3.27 13.62 25.84
N THR A 315 2.14 13.71 25.13
CA THR A 315 1.00 14.54 25.55
C THR A 315 0.32 13.96 26.78
N LEU A 316 0.12 12.64 26.79
CA LEU A 316 -0.49 11.91 27.90
C LEU A 316 0.31 12.06 29.21
N THR A 317 1.63 12.08 29.14
CA THR A 317 2.53 12.12 30.31
C THR A 317 3.01 13.52 30.69
N ALA A 318 2.69 14.56 29.92
CA ALA A 318 3.26 15.91 30.05
C ALA A 318 3.07 16.55 31.43
N ASN A 319 1.91 16.32 32.06
CA ASN A 319 1.53 16.95 33.34
C ASN A 319 1.54 15.98 34.52
N LEU A 320 2.08 14.76 34.34
CA LEU A 320 2.17 13.77 35.40
C LEU A 320 3.44 13.99 36.22
N SER A 321 3.41 13.59 37.49
CA SER A 321 4.62 13.50 38.31
C SER A 321 5.61 12.55 37.63
N ARG A 322 6.93 12.76 37.75
CA ARG A 322 7.91 11.90 37.10
C ARG A 322 8.65 11.02 38.11
N PRO A 323 8.18 9.78 38.39
CA PRO A 323 8.81 8.88 39.36
C PRO A 323 10.20 8.45 38.88
N ARG A 324 11.06 8.11 39.84
CA ARG A 324 12.42 7.61 39.57
C ARG A 324 12.36 6.16 39.16
N VAL A 325 12.89 5.84 37.98
CA VAL A 325 12.87 4.48 37.41
C VAL A 325 14.29 3.97 37.25
N ALA A 326 14.59 2.82 37.84
CA ALA A 326 15.79 2.07 37.54
C ALA A 326 15.45 1.02 36.48
N LEU A 327 16.05 1.17 35.28
CA LEU A 327 15.94 0.19 34.22
C LEU A 327 17.22 -0.63 34.15
N ILE A 328 17.07 -1.93 34.41
CA ILE A 328 18.14 -2.90 34.54
C ILE A 328 18.13 -3.77 33.30
N VAL A 329 19.28 -3.84 32.60
CA VAL A 329 19.44 -4.64 31.38
C VAL A 329 20.07 -6.01 31.63
N TRP A 330 20.70 -6.16 32.79
CA TRP A 330 21.29 -7.40 33.28
C TRP A 330 21.34 -7.35 34.80
N LEU A 331 20.85 -8.39 35.46
CA LEU A 331 20.78 -8.41 36.92
C LEU A 331 22.09 -8.88 37.58
N LYS A 332 22.91 -9.71 36.92
CA LYS A 332 24.11 -10.30 37.52
C LYS A 332 25.28 -10.47 36.52
N PRO A 333 26.29 -9.58 36.55
CA PRO A 333 26.40 -8.38 37.38
C PRO A 333 25.30 -7.36 37.06
N LEU A 334 25.04 -6.42 37.97
CA LEU A 334 23.98 -5.43 37.78
C LEU A 334 24.42 -4.40 36.74
N TRP A 335 23.72 -4.35 35.60
CA TRP A 335 23.88 -3.35 34.55
C TRP A 335 22.63 -2.50 34.41
N VAL A 336 22.84 -1.19 34.42
CA VAL A 336 21.77 -0.19 34.34
C VAL A 336 21.85 0.61 33.06
N THR A 337 20.70 1.09 32.62
CA THR A 337 20.56 2.01 31.50
C THR A 337 20.91 3.43 31.95
N GLY A 338 21.99 3.99 31.40
CA GLY A 338 22.39 5.39 31.60
C GLY A 338 21.93 6.33 30.47
N ASN A 339 22.41 7.57 30.53
CA ASN A 339 22.17 8.62 29.54
C ASN A 339 22.74 8.27 28.15
N GLY A 340 22.13 8.81 27.10
CA GLY A 340 22.55 8.59 25.71
C GLY A 340 22.26 7.18 25.19
N THR A 341 21.31 6.48 25.79
CA THR A 341 20.81 5.17 25.35
C THR A 341 19.36 5.27 24.87
N TRP A 342 19.00 4.44 23.90
CA TRP A 342 17.63 4.26 23.41
C TRP A 342 16.60 4.12 24.54
N MET A 343 16.91 3.27 25.52
CA MET A 343 16.02 2.99 26.63
C MET A 343 15.86 4.17 27.60
N ASN A 344 16.86 5.04 27.73
CA ASN A 344 16.75 6.26 28.52
C ASN A 344 15.75 7.26 27.88
N ASP A 345 15.74 7.35 26.56
CA ASP A 345 14.78 8.18 25.84
C ASP A 345 13.35 7.67 26.03
N LEU A 346 13.17 6.34 25.95
CA LEU A 346 11.89 5.69 26.23
C LEU A 346 11.38 6.02 27.64
N LEU A 347 12.22 5.90 28.67
CA LEU A 347 11.85 6.27 30.04
C LEU A 347 11.42 7.73 30.15
N THR A 348 12.19 8.63 29.51
CA THR A 348 11.93 10.07 29.56
C THR A 348 10.62 10.43 28.86
N LEU A 349 10.34 9.82 27.71
CA LEU A 349 9.11 10.01 26.94
C LEU A 349 7.88 9.42 27.64
N ALA A 350 8.04 8.27 28.30
CA ALA A 350 7.00 7.65 29.13
C ALA A 350 6.78 8.39 30.47
N GLY A 351 7.44 9.52 30.70
CA GLY A 351 7.20 10.37 31.87
C GLY A 351 7.92 9.90 33.14
N GLY A 352 8.96 9.08 33.03
CA GLY A 352 9.84 8.72 34.14
C GLY A 352 11.08 9.62 34.24
N VAL A 353 11.77 9.57 35.38
CA VAL A 353 13.15 10.05 35.54
C VAL A 353 14.05 8.83 35.67
N ASN A 354 15.05 8.70 34.79
CA ASN A 354 16.03 7.63 34.91
C ASN A 354 16.84 7.80 36.22
N ALA A 355 16.74 6.84 37.13
CA ALA A 355 17.45 6.85 38.41
C ALA A 355 18.98 6.86 38.22
N TYR A 356 19.46 6.37 37.07
CA TYR A 356 20.86 6.31 36.66
C TYR A 356 21.18 7.27 35.49
N GLY A 357 20.38 8.33 35.28
CA GLY A 357 20.63 9.31 34.22
C GLY A 357 21.93 10.11 34.35
N GLY A 358 22.65 9.97 35.48
CA GLY A 358 23.97 10.58 35.70
C GLY A 358 25.17 9.78 35.15
N VAL A 359 24.97 8.50 34.77
CA VAL A 359 26.00 7.68 34.11
C VAL A 359 25.72 7.59 32.61
N SER A 360 26.73 7.30 31.79
CA SER A 360 26.61 7.25 30.33
C SER A 360 26.56 5.81 29.81
N GLY A 361 25.72 5.56 28.80
CA GLY A 361 25.63 4.24 28.17
C GLY A 361 25.10 3.16 29.11
N TRP A 362 25.34 1.90 28.77
CA TRP A 362 25.11 0.79 29.68
C TRP A 362 26.30 0.67 30.64
N THR A 363 26.03 0.74 31.94
CA THR A 363 27.06 0.78 32.98
C THR A 363 26.80 -0.31 34.00
N SER A 364 27.84 -1.06 34.37
CA SER A 364 27.78 -1.96 35.52
C SER A 364 27.92 -1.16 36.82
N VAL A 365 27.04 -1.44 37.79
CA VAL A 365 27.01 -0.77 39.09
C VAL A 365 26.88 -1.80 40.20
N ASP A 366 27.32 -1.45 41.41
CA ASP A 366 27.08 -2.29 42.58
C ASP A 366 25.59 -2.21 43.00
N PRO A 367 24.98 -3.31 43.50
CA PRO A 367 23.60 -3.30 43.99
C PRO A 367 23.31 -2.21 45.03
N GLU A 368 24.30 -1.84 45.85
CA GLU A 368 24.22 -0.81 46.88
C GLU A 368 23.86 0.55 46.30
N SER A 369 24.20 0.81 45.03
CA SER A 369 23.83 2.04 44.33
C SER A 369 22.31 2.25 44.26
N LEU A 370 21.49 1.19 44.32
CA LEU A 370 20.04 1.29 44.34
C LEU A 370 19.51 1.95 45.62
N LEU A 371 20.25 1.86 46.74
CA LEU A 371 19.90 2.50 48.00
C LEU A 371 20.01 4.02 47.91
N GLU A 372 21.01 4.53 47.18
CA GLU A 372 21.19 5.97 46.94
C GLU A 372 20.30 6.45 45.79
N ALA A 373 20.20 5.66 44.72
CA ALA A 373 19.38 5.99 43.56
C ALA A 373 17.88 6.05 43.92
N ARG A 374 17.44 5.36 44.97
CA ARG A 374 16.06 5.34 45.51
C ARG A 374 14.98 5.31 44.41
N PRO A 375 15.00 4.30 43.51
CA PRO A 375 13.98 4.20 42.49
C PRO A 375 12.60 3.91 43.10
N ASP A 376 11.58 4.59 42.58
CA ASP A 376 10.16 4.32 42.84
C ASP A 376 9.69 3.07 42.08
N ILE A 377 10.37 2.75 40.98
CA ILE A 377 10.06 1.63 40.09
C ILE A 377 11.36 0.97 39.62
N ILE A 378 11.41 -0.35 39.67
CA ILE A 378 12.46 -1.14 39.02
C ILE A 378 11.84 -1.89 37.84
N ILE A 379 12.44 -1.73 36.67
CA ILE A 379 12.08 -2.49 35.47
C ILE A 379 13.31 -3.29 35.07
N VAL A 380 13.14 -4.60 34.91
CA VAL A 380 14.16 -5.52 34.42
C VAL A 380 13.75 -5.96 33.02
N ALA A 381 14.57 -5.63 32.04
CA ALA A 381 14.43 -6.08 30.66
C ALA A 381 15.74 -6.77 30.26
N ALA A 382 15.71 -7.85 29.50
CA ALA A 382 16.94 -8.46 29.03
C ALA A 382 17.47 -7.64 27.85
N GLY A 383 18.65 -7.05 28.06
CA GLY A 383 19.57 -6.79 26.95
C GLY A 383 20.03 -8.09 26.31
N HIS A 384 20.90 -8.01 25.29
CA HIS A 384 21.31 -9.15 24.48
C HIS A 384 21.72 -10.40 25.29
N ILE A 385 21.06 -11.53 25.00
CA ILE A 385 21.49 -12.94 25.21
C ILE A 385 21.19 -13.60 26.59
N GLU A 386 20.58 -12.92 27.56
CA GLU A 386 20.22 -13.59 28.84
C GLU A 386 18.73 -13.74 29.12
N VAL A 387 18.40 -14.77 29.92
CA VAL A 387 17.06 -15.04 30.43
C VAL A 387 16.70 -13.97 31.45
N VAL A 388 15.61 -13.23 31.21
CA VAL A 388 15.06 -12.29 32.19
C VAL A 388 14.62 -13.09 33.43
N PRO A 389 15.16 -12.81 34.63
CA PRO A 389 14.70 -13.46 35.85
C PRO A 389 13.26 -13.02 36.14
N ASN A 390 12.46 -13.87 36.79
CA ASN A 390 11.14 -13.43 37.26
C ASN A 390 11.27 -12.40 38.38
N ALA A 391 10.19 -11.66 38.64
CA ALA A 391 10.21 -10.58 39.62
C ALA A 391 10.56 -11.08 41.02
N SER A 392 10.16 -12.29 41.39
CA SER A 392 10.53 -12.93 42.67
C SER A 392 12.03 -13.20 42.76
N GLU A 393 12.64 -13.70 41.68
CA GLU A 393 14.09 -13.89 41.57
C GLU A 393 14.85 -12.56 41.61
N ALA A 394 14.34 -11.53 40.94
CA ALA A 394 14.93 -10.20 40.97
C ALA A 394 14.94 -9.61 42.39
N VAL A 395 13.80 -9.66 43.08
CA VAL A 395 13.69 -9.21 44.48
C VAL A 395 14.57 -10.06 45.41
N LYS A 396 14.62 -11.38 45.19
CA LYS A 396 15.49 -12.29 45.95
C LYS A 396 16.95 -11.90 45.80
N TYR A 397 17.42 -11.66 44.57
CA TYR A 397 18.79 -11.20 44.33
C TYR A 397 19.11 -9.90 45.07
N LEU A 398 18.20 -8.90 45.00
CA LEU A 398 18.39 -7.63 45.70
C LEU A 398 18.46 -7.81 47.23
N ARG A 399 17.66 -8.70 47.80
CA ARG A 399 17.70 -9.04 49.23
C ARG A 399 18.96 -9.80 49.62
N GLU A 400 19.44 -10.71 48.78
CA GLU A 400 20.70 -11.42 49.00
C GLU A 400 21.90 -10.47 48.95
N ALA A 401 21.89 -9.49 48.04
CA ALA A 401 22.95 -8.51 47.89
C ALA A 401 22.95 -7.44 49.00
N LEU A 402 21.77 -6.95 49.40
CA LEU A 402 21.63 -5.78 50.29
C LEU A 402 21.16 -6.11 51.71
N GLY A 403 20.77 -7.36 51.97
CA GLY A 403 20.13 -7.76 53.22
C GLY A 403 18.82 -6.99 53.47
N ASP A 404 18.57 -6.64 54.73
CA ASP A 404 17.37 -5.90 55.15
C ASP A 404 17.25 -4.51 54.49
N ALA A 405 18.38 -3.91 54.08
CA ALA A 405 18.41 -2.61 53.44
C ALA A 405 17.67 -2.61 52.09
N ALA A 406 17.50 -3.76 51.42
CA ALA A 406 16.70 -3.87 50.20
C ALA A 406 15.27 -3.33 50.39
N SER A 407 14.68 -3.50 51.58
CA SER A 407 13.33 -3.04 51.90
C SER A 407 13.23 -1.51 52.05
N SER A 408 14.36 -0.78 52.08
CA SER A 408 14.38 0.68 52.06
C SER A 408 14.28 1.28 50.66
N ILE A 409 14.42 0.46 49.61
CA ILE A 409 14.24 0.86 48.22
C ILE A 409 12.73 0.98 47.94
N PRO A 410 12.21 2.16 47.55
CA PRO A 410 10.77 2.36 47.37
C PRO A 410 10.11 1.37 46.41
N ALA A 411 10.77 1.04 45.29
CA ALA A 411 10.28 0.03 44.35
C ALA A 411 10.08 -1.35 45.00
N VAL A 412 11.01 -1.78 45.86
CA VAL A 412 10.95 -3.10 46.53
C VAL A 412 9.88 -3.10 47.61
N SER A 413 9.80 -2.04 48.43
CA SER A 413 8.80 -1.94 49.51
C SER A 413 7.37 -1.86 48.98
N ASN A 414 7.18 -1.18 47.84
CA ASN A 414 5.86 -0.97 47.24
C ASN A 414 5.50 -2.05 46.20
N GLY A 415 6.34 -3.06 46.00
CA GLY A 415 6.09 -4.14 45.03
C GLY A 415 6.13 -3.71 43.56
N ARG A 416 6.76 -2.59 43.24
CA ARG A 416 6.90 -2.05 41.87
C ARG A 416 8.21 -2.51 41.22
N VAL A 417 8.40 -3.82 41.19
CA VAL A 417 9.49 -4.50 40.49
C VAL A 417 8.88 -5.31 39.35
N TYR A 418 9.19 -4.92 38.11
CA TYR A 418 8.61 -5.51 36.90
C TYR A 418 9.69 -6.17 36.06
N CYS A 419 9.47 -7.42 35.66
CA CYS A 419 10.33 -8.15 34.73
C CYS A 419 9.60 -8.30 33.39
N ILE A 420 10.21 -7.87 32.29
CA ILE A 420 9.56 -7.78 30.98
C ILE A 420 10.01 -8.93 30.07
N TYR A 421 9.07 -9.55 29.36
CA TYR A 421 9.31 -10.77 28.57
C TYR A 421 8.79 -10.71 27.14
N GLY A 422 9.36 -11.58 26.31
CA GLY A 422 8.90 -11.89 24.97
C GLY A 422 8.77 -10.64 24.10
N ASP A 423 7.65 -10.54 23.38
CA ASP A 423 7.38 -9.45 22.44
C ASP A 423 7.53 -8.06 23.07
N TYR A 424 7.18 -7.91 24.35
CA TYR A 424 7.30 -6.65 25.08
C TYR A 424 8.75 -6.30 25.43
N ASN A 425 9.56 -7.30 25.78
CA ASN A 425 10.99 -7.11 25.98
C ASN A 425 11.65 -6.71 24.65
N ASP A 426 11.33 -7.43 23.58
CA ASP A 426 11.84 -7.16 22.23
C ASP A 426 11.54 -5.71 21.80
N ALA A 427 10.32 -5.22 22.03
CA ALA A 427 9.96 -3.84 21.72
C ALA A 427 10.74 -2.79 22.54
N LEU A 428 11.11 -3.10 23.79
CA LEU A 428 11.89 -2.19 24.63
C LEU A 428 13.35 -2.13 24.22
N VAL A 429 13.94 -3.28 23.88
CA VAL A 429 15.39 -3.40 23.68
C VAL A 429 15.84 -3.19 22.24
N ARG A 430 14.90 -3.16 21.29
CA ARG A 430 15.16 -2.97 19.86
C ARG A 430 14.68 -1.57 19.42
N PRO A 431 15.59 -0.69 18.98
CA PRO A 431 15.23 0.59 18.35
C PRO A 431 14.56 0.32 16.99
N SER A 432 13.23 0.28 16.97
CA SER A 432 12.46 -0.09 15.77
C SER A 432 11.09 0.61 15.70
N PRO A 433 10.35 0.49 14.59
CA PRO A 433 9.00 1.07 14.46
C PRO A 433 7.99 0.59 15.52
N ARG A 434 8.34 -0.38 16.37
CA ARG A 434 7.53 -0.86 17.49
C ARG A 434 7.59 0.05 18.73
N VAL A 435 8.28 1.19 18.67
CA VAL A 435 8.41 2.16 19.76
C VAL A 435 7.07 2.57 20.40
N GLY A 436 5.98 2.69 19.64
CA GLY A 436 4.67 3.01 20.22
C GLY A 436 4.14 1.92 21.17
N LEU A 437 4.48 0.65 20.94
CA LEU A 437 4.21 -0.43 21.89
C LEU A 437 5.09 -0.30 23.15
N ALA A 438 6.39 -0.07 22.97
CA ALA A 438 7.35 0.11 24.06
C ALA A 438 6.96 1.27 24.98
N LEU A 439 6.58 2.42 24.42
CA LEU A 439 6.17 3.61 25.17
C LEU A 439 4.86 3.40 25.91
N ARG A 440 3.85 2.75 25.29
CA ARG A 440 2.59 2.42 26.00
C ARG A 440 2.82 1.46 27.15
N LEU A 441 3.69 0.46 26.96
CA LEU A 441 4.07 -0.48 28.01
C LEU A 441 4.71 0.26 29.19
N LEU A 442 5.74 1.08 28.93
CA LEU A 442 6.37 1.86 29.99
C LEU A 442 5.40 2.82 30.65
N THR A 443 4.52 3.47 29.88
CA THR A 443 3.49 4.35 30.44
C THR A 443 2.55 3.58 31.37
N ALA A 444 2.14 2.35 31.02
CA ALA A 444 1.33 1.51 31.89
C ALA A 444 2.05 1.18 33.21
N LEU A 445 3.36 0.92 33.16
CA LEU A 445 4.15 0.57 34.35
C LEU A 445 4.49 1.77 35.23
N ILE A 446 4.70 2.93 34.60
CA ILE A 446 5.13 4.17 35.27
C ILE A 446 3.90 4.94 35.79
N HIS A 447 2.90 5.13 34.93
CA HIS A 447 1.67 5.91 35.10
C HIS A 447 0.42 5.08 34.76
N PRO A 448 0.13 3.99 35.50
CA PRO A 448 -1.03 3.14 35.20
C PRO A 448 -2.34 3.94 35.12
N GLU A 449 -2.50 4.96 35.96
CA GLU A 449 -3.68 5.82 36.00
C GLU A 449 -3.93 6.58 34.70
N ALA A 450 -2.88 6.91 33.94
CA ALA A 450 -2.99 7.58 32.65
C ALA A 450 -3.64 6.69 31.58
N LEU A 451 -3.66 5.36 31.80
CA LEU A 451 -4.30 4.37 30.94
C LEU A 451 -5.53 3.74 31.62
N GLY A 452 -6.05 4.34 32.69
CA GLY A 452 -7.21 3.82 33.42
C GLY A 452 -6.94 2.54 34.20
N LEU A 453 -5.68 2.28 34.55
CA LEU A 453 -5.24 1.14 35.35
C LEU A 453 -4.90 1.57 36.79
N THR A 454 -4.82 0.60 37.69
CA THR A 454 -4.19 0.76 39.02
C THR A 454 -2.92 -0.09 39.12
N PRO A 455 -1.96 0.25 40.00
CA PRO A 455 -0.74 -0.54 40.17
C PRO A 455 -0.99 -2.03 40.47
N GLU A 456 -2.08 -2.36 41.18
CA GLU A 456 -2.44 -3.74 41.56
C GLU A 456 -2.92 -4.59 40.37
N GLN A 457 -3.33 -3.95 39.27
CA GLN A 457 -3.74 -4.63 38.04
C GLN A 457 -2.54 -5.03 37.16
N LEU A 458 -1.34 -4.51 37.46
CA LEU A 458 -0.12 -4.81 36.71
C LEU A 458 0.53 -6.08 37.28
N PRO A 459 0.73 -7.14 36.47
CA PRO A 459 1.53 -8.26 36.93
C PRO A 459 3.00 -7.86 37.07
N SER A 460 3.71 -8.44 38.03
CA SER A 460 5.16 -8.22 38.16
C SER A 460 5.95 -8.85 37.01
N ASP A 461 5.48 -9.96 36.45
CA ASP A 461 6.06 -10.59 35.25
C ASP A 461 5.21 -10.21 34.01
N VAL A 462 5.73 -9.28 33.21
CA VAL A 462 4.98 -8.58 32.17
C VAL A 462 5.34 -9.13 30.79
N SER A 463 4.34 -9.68 30.11
CA SER A 463 4.45 -10.23 28.76
C SER A 463 3.14 -10.02 28.03
N SER A 464 3.14 -10.21 26.71
CA SER A 464 1.90 -10.19 25.92
C SER A 464 0.91 -11.30 26.32
N ASN A 465 1.33 -12.32 27.08
CA ASN A 465 0.47 -13.38 27.61
C ASN A 465 -0.10 -13.06 28.99
N THR A 466 0.64 -12.30 29.82
CA THR A 466 0.25 -11.97 31.19
C THR A 466 -0.45 -10.62 31.29
N PHE A 467 -0.19 -9.71 30.36
CA PHE A 467 -0.75 -8.37 30.35
C PHE A 467 -1.03 -7.90 28.93
N LYS A 468 -2.20 -7.28 28.73
CA LYS A 468 -2.54 -6.61 27.47
C LYS A 468 -2.49 -5.11 27.70
N VAL A 469 -1.42 -4.48 27.20
CA VAL A 469 -1.24 -3.03 27.28
C VAL A 469 -2.44 -2.34 26.60
N PRO A 470 -3.17 -1.45 27.31
CA PRO A 470 -4.26 -0.70 26.71
C PRO A 470 -3.80 0.15 25.52
N LYS A 471 -4.70 0.42 24.58
CA LYS A 471 -4.43 1.47 23.60
C LYS A 471 -4.40 2.81 24.34
N ALA A 472 -3.52 3.71 23.91
CA ALA A 472 -3.57 5.09 24.38
C ALA A 472 -4.94 5.69 23.97
N PRO A 473 -5.56 6.49 24.84
CA PRO A 473 -6.89 7.07 24.62
C PRO A 473 -6.95 8.00 23.39
#